data_AF-A0A519DDL0-F1
#
_entry.id   AF-A0A519DDL0-F1
#
_cell.length_a   1.000
_cell.length_b   1.000
_cell.length_c   1.000
_cell.angle_alpha   90.00
_cell.angle_beta   90.00
_cell.angle_gamma   90.00
#
_symmetry.space_group_name_H-M   'P 1'
#
loop_
_entity.id
_entity.type
_entity.pdbx_description
1 polymer ?
#
loop_
_entity_poly.entity_id
_entity_poly.type
_entity_poly.pdbx_seq_one_letter_code
_entity_poly.pdbx_strand_id
1 'polypeptide(L)'
;MNGPDVQMFTLAEWLVLAIVLLSTFTLGYEPPIESEGDMEISHLSGSIILSTRSAMDTFGLEDFEQGAVATIELDSHTVWSNHCNICTNAPVGVHLTGNVNLTDLETIGGGGTGRVEGELNITHLREYVQEDMISKEWLVVDWDAAEYSSHFEVIVVHDPPKWMPKNRYKASFISIDGNEESRSGPWLSVEELLGDALNVRGCLPDSFNCNGTNRQEINLTSTFSKVKPAIEINIPIEWQLLTGLSSTNGTPVMSSGLRGLLNVGEVTIQENIWCPVSDEEVTKSKSWQVTERGGVTIAPMSIWLDALVLPSSSFTPSDGVWSEVDFENTGCASLANENGDLLLGIAIL
;
A
#
# COMPACT_ATOMS: atom_id res chain seq x y z
N MET A 1 -80.62 27.54 12.32
CA MET A 1 -79.27 27.17 12.79
C MET A 1 -78.51 26.63 11.59
N ASN A 2 -77.69 27.46 10.93
CA ASN A 2 -76.74 27.02 9.91
C ASN A 2 -75.38 27.57 10.37
N GLY A 3 -74.49 26.66 10.76
CA GLY A 3 -73.24 26.95 11.46
C GLY A 3 -72.12 27.45 10.53
N PRO A 4 -71.16 28.24 11.07
CA PRO A 4 -70.04 28.78 10.33
C PRO A 4 -68.84 27.83 10.42
N ASP A 5 -68.89 26.66 9.77
CA ASP A 5 -67.81 25.65 9.87
C ASP A 5 -67.21 25.22 8.52
N VAL A 6 -67.56 25.86 7.39
CA VAL A 6 -67.00 25.48 6.08
C VAL A 6 -65.89 26.44 5.61
N GLN A 7 -65.83 27.67 6.12
CA GLN A 7 -64.79 28.64 5.73
C GLN A 7 -63.46 28.47 6.48
N MET A 8 -63.48 28.04 7.74
CA MET A 8 -62.28 28.02 8.59
C MET A 8 -61.32 26.86 8.24
N PHE A 9 -61.85 25.72 7.77
CA PHE A 9 -61.04 24.58 7.32
C PHE A 9 -60.21 24.88 6.08
N THR A 10 -60.74 25.68 5.13
CA THR A 10 -60.02 26.01 3.90
C THR A 10 -58.77 26.88 4.14
N LEU A 11 -58.85 27.89 5.02
CA LEU A 11 -57.72 28.77 5.33
C LEU A 11 -56.59 28.04 6.09
N ALA A 12 -56.95 27.17 7.04
CA ALA A 12 -55.98 26.39 7.79
C ALA A 12 -55.25 25.39 6.88
N GLU A 13 -55.96 24.75 5.95
CA GLU A 13 -55.39 23.79 5.00
C GLU A 13 -54.42 24.46 4.01
N TRP A 14 -54.76 25.65 3.49
CA TRP A 14 -53.86 26.46 2.67
C TRP A 14 -52.62 26.94 3.43
N LEU A 15 -52.78 27.28 4.71
CA LEU A 15 -51.66 27.69 5.57
C LEU A 15 -50.70 26.52 5.84
N VAL A 16 -51.24 25.33 6.11
CA VAL A 16 -50.43 24.10 6.27
C VAL A 16 -49.70 23.76 4.98
N LEU A 17 -50.36 23.83 3.82
CA LEU A 17 -49.72 23.62 2.52
C LEU A 17 -48.58 24.62 2.27
N ALA A 18 -48.81 25.90 2.59
CA ALA A 18 -47.79 26.94 2.44
C ALA A 18 -46.59 26.71 3.36
N ILE A 19 -46.81 26.27 4.60
CA ILE A 19 -45.74 25.93 5.56
C ILE A 19 -44.94 24.71 5.07
N VAL A 20 -45.61 23.68 4.57
CA VAL A 20 -44.95 22.49 4.01
C VAL A 20 -44.14 22.84 2.76
N LEU A 21 -44.66 23.69 1.87
CA LEU A 21 -43.91 24.16 0.71
C LEU A 21 -42.72 25.01 1.13
N LEU A 22 -42.89 25.98 2.04
CA LEU A 22 -41.78 26.79 2.53
C LEU A 22 -40.70 25.93 3.20
N SER A 23 -41.10 24.93 4.00
CA SER A 23 -40.14 24.05 4.67
C SER A 23 -39.34 23.22 3.67
N THR A 24 -39.97 22.74 2.58
CA THR A 24 -39.25 22.06 1.49
C THR A 24 -38.26 22.97 0.76
N PHE A 25 -38.57 24.26 0.58
CA PHE A 25 -37.63 25.21 -0.01
C PHE A 25 -36.48 25.57 0.94
N THR A 26 -36.72 25.62 2.26
CA THR A 26 -35.65 25.91 3.25
C THR A 26 -34.74 24.71 3.53
N LEU A 27 -35.20 23.48 3.24
CA LEU A 27 -34.39 22.26 3.39
C LEU A 27 -33.40 22.05 2.23
N GLY A 28 -33.54 22.80 1.13
CA GLY A 28 -32.71 22.64 -0.08
C GLY A 28 -31.63 23.71 -0.29
N TYR A 29 -31.47 24.66 0.64
CA TYR A 29 -30.42 25.68 0.57
C TYR A 29 -29.42 25.46 1.69
N GLU A 30 -28.64 24.38 1.56
CA GLU A 30 -27.34 24.35 2.20
C GLU A 30 -26.51 25.47 1.55
N PRO A 31 -26.00 26.47 2.32
CA PRO A 31 -25.00 27.36 1.76
C PRO A 31 -23.89 26.47 1.18
N PRO A 32 -23.29 26.82 0.03
CA PRO A 32 -22.14 26.07 -0.44
C PRO A 32 -21.16 26.05 0.73
N ILE A 33 -20.93 24.85 1.27
CA ILE A 33 -19.83 24.60 2.17
C ILE A 33 -18.64 25.12 1.37
N GLU A 34 -17.97 26.17 1.86
CA GLU A 34 -16.68 26.54 1.31
C GLU A 34 -15.91 25.23 1.28
N SER A 35 -15.65 24.69 0.09
CA SER A 35 -14.88 23.47 0.00
C SER A 35 -13.54 23.82 0.65
N GLU A 36 -13.30 23.33 1.87
CA GLU A 36 -11.95 23.11 2.34
C GLU A 36 -11.27 22.42 1.16
N GLY A 37 -10.34 23.13 0.54
CA GLY A 37 -9.70 22.63 -0.67
C GLY A 37 -9.18 21.24 -0.37
N ASP A 38 -9.36 20.29 -1.30
CA ASP A 38 -8.92 18.92 -1.11
C ASP A 38 -7.48 18.94 -0.54
N MET A 39 -7.30 18.25 0.58
CA MET A 39 -6.04 18.15 1.30
C MET A 39 -5.37 16.83 0.90
N GLU A 40 -4.06 16.85 0.69
CA GLU A 40 -3.25 15.67 0.42
C GLU A 40 -2.13 15.54 1.45
N ILE A 41 -1.68 14.30 1.68
CA ILE A 41 -0.50 14.08 2.52
C ILE A 41 0.71 14.74 1.87
N SER A 42 1.39 15.58 2.66
CA SER A 42 2.57 16.33 2.21
C SER A 42 3.86 15.87 2.85
N HIS A 43 3.79 15.30 4.05
CA HIS A 43 4.98 14.88 4.78
C HIS A 43 4.64 13.84 5.84
N LEU A 44 5.52 12.87 6.00
CA LEU A 44 5.44 11.75 6.94
C LEU A 44 6.72 11.70 7.78
N SER A 45 6.58 11.74 9.10
CA SER A 45 7.73 11.66 10.01
C SER A 45 7.46 10.84 11.25
N GLY A 46 8.51 10.35 11.89
CA GLY A 46 8.40 9.65 13.16
C GLY A 46 9.40 8.51 13.29
N SER A 47 9.05 7.50 14.09
CA SER A 47 9.95 6.38 14.37
C SER A 47 9.28 5.01 14.34
N ILE A 48 10.11 4.01 14.02
CA ILE A 48 9.76 2.59 13.92
C ILE A 48 10.86 1.81 14.66
N ILE A 49 10.48 1.03 15.67
CA ILE A 49 11.35 0.06 16.33
C ILE A 49 11.27 -1.24 15.53
N LEU A 50 12.39 -1.66 14.94
CA LEU A 50 12.52 -2.85 14.10
C LEU A 50 12.61 -4.11 14.98
N SER A 51 11.52 -4.45 15.66
CA SER A 51 11.47 -5.52 16.66
C SER A 51 11.33 -6.93 16.08
N THR A 52 11.15 -7.07 14.76
CA THR A 52 11.01 -8.35 14.07
C THR A 52 12.13 -8.55 13.06
N ARG A 53 12.47 -9.82 12.77
CA ARG A 53 13.49 -10.15 11.76
C ARG A 53 13.15 -9.57 10.39
N SER A 54 11.88 -9.68 9.97
CA SER A 54 11.40 -9.12 8.70
C SER A 54 11.54 -7.59 8.63
N ALA A 55 11.33 -6.87 9.74
CA ALA A 55 11.53 -5.42 9.77
C ALA A 55 13.01 -5.04 9.62
N MET A 56 13.92 -5.81 10.22
CA MET A 56 15.36 -5.63 10.06
C MET A 56 15.84 -5.97 8.63
N ASP A 57 15.34 -7.07 8.06
CA ASP A 57 15.69 -7.53 6.71
C ASP A 57 15.26 -6.54 5.62
N THR A 58 14.17 -5.80 5.85
CA THR A 58 13.69 -4.76 4.92
C THR A 58 14.74 -3.67 4.65
N PHE A 59 15.63 -3.42 5.61
CA PHE A 59 16.74 -2.46 5.50
C PHE A 59 18.10 -3.13 5.24
N GLY A 60 18.12 -4.42 4.86
CA GLY A 60 19.36 -5.16 4.60
C GLY A 60 20.19 -5.46 5.86
N LEU A 61 19.58 -5.42 7.05
CA LEU A 61 20.31 -5.50 8.32
C LEU A 61 20.42 -6.94 8.86
N GLU A 62 20.70 -7.91 7.99
CA GLU A 62 20.72 -9.36 8.32
C GLU A 62 21.71 -9.71 9.44
N ASP A 63 22.83 -8.99 9.53
CA ASP A 63 23.92 -9.21 10.49
C ASP A 63 23.71 -8.52 11.85
N PHE A 64 22.57 -7.87 12.07
CA PHE A 64 22.24 -7.13 13.28
C PHE A 64 21.12 -7.79 14.10
N GLU A 65 21.16 -7.61 15.42
CA GLU A 65 20.11 -8.01 16.35
C GLU A 65 18.84 -7.17 16.17
N GLN A 66 17.68 -7.74 16.50
CA GLN A 66 16.39 -7.04 16.44
C GLN A 66 16.32 -5.90 17.47
N GLY A 67 15.66 -4.80 17.11
CA GLY A 67 15.39 -3.69 18.03
C GLY A 67 16.01 -2.34 17.63
N ALA A 68 16.65 -2.27 16.47
CA ALA A 68 17.11 -1.00 15.91
C ALA A 68 15.95 0.00 15.74
N VAL A 69 16.25 1.30 15.78
CA VAL A 69 15.25 2.36 15.66
C VAL A 69 15.45 3.09 14.34
N ALA A 70 14.46 3.00 13.45
CA ALA A 70 14.39 3.80 12.24
C ALA A 70 13.65 5.10 12.53
N THR A 71 14.29 6.24 12.30
CA THR A 71 13.65 7.56 12.29
C THR A 71 13.49 7.99 10.83
N ILE A 72 12.27 8.33 10.44
CA ILE A 72 11.92 8.65 9.05
C ILE A 72 11.48 10.11 8.93
N GLU A 73 11.87 10.74 7.83
CA GLU A 73 11.48 12.09 7.43
C GLU A 73 11.27 12.10 5.92
N LEU A 74 10.02 11.91 5.47
CA LEU A 74 9.67 11.72 4.06
C LEU A 74 8.70 12.79 3.59
N ASP A 75 9.00 13.44 2.48
CA ASP A 75 8.09 14.34 1.77
C ASP A 75 7.25 13.55 0.77
N SER A 76 5.98 13.94 0.64
CA SER A 76 5.00 13.30 -0.22
C SER A 76 4.57 14.20 -1.36
N HIS A 77 4.52 13.61 -2.55
CA HIS A 77 4.08 14.27 -3.77
C HIS A 77 3.14 13.38 -4.56
N THR A 78 2.05 13.96 -5.06
CA THR A 78 1.22 13.31 -6.07
C THR A 78 1.99 13.20 -7.38
N VAL A 79 1.96 12.03 -8.01
CA VAL A 79 2.69 11.73 -9.25
C VAL A 79 1.81 11.05 -10.27
N TRP A 80 2.23 11.11 -11.53
CA TRP A 80 1.60 10.39 -12.64
C TRP A 80 2.67 9.99 -13.66
N SER A 81 2.36 9.01 -14.50
CA SER A 81 3.29 8.55 -15.53
C SER A 81 2.60 8.36 -16.88
N ASN A 82 3.26 8.82 -17.94
CA ASN A 82 2.93 8.46 -19.33
C ASN A 82 3.74 7.28 -19.86
N HIS A 83 4.74 6.84 -19.10
CA HIS A 83 5.71 5.85 -19.54
C HIS A 83 5.27 4.45 -19.12
N CYS A 84 4.11 4.00 -19.60
CA CYS A 84 3.61 2.66 -19.35
C CYS A 84 3.06 2.01 -20.63
N ASN A 85 3.86 1.17 -21.26
CA ASN A 85 3.51 0.49 -22.51
C ASN A 85 2.39 -0.56 -22.34
N ILE A 86 2.23 -1.08 -21.11
CA ILE A 86 1.22 -2.08 -20.76
C ILE A 86 -0.06 -1.48 -20.16
N CYS A 87 -0.16 -0.14 -20.10
CA CYS A 87 -1.31 0.56 -19.55
C CYS A 87 -2.30 0.98 -20.63
N THR A 88 -3.58 0.94 -20.27
CA THR A 88 -4.68 1.58 -20.99
C THR A 88 -4.81 3.06 -20.62
N ASN A 89 -4.65 3.38 -19.33
CA ASN A 89 -4.72 4.75 -18.81
C ASN A 89 -3.41 5.11 -18.08
N ALA A 90 -3.05 6.41 -18.09
CA ALA A 90 -1.89 6.90 -17.36
C ALA A 90 -2.06 6.63 -15.86
N PRO A 91 -1.14 5.87 -15.22
CA PRO A 91 -1.24 5.61 -13.80
C PRO A 91 -0.92 6.86 -12.98
N VAL A 92 -1.58 6.98 -11.84
CA VAL A 92 -1.45 8.09 -10.88
C VAL A 92 -1.18 7.53 -9.49
N GLY A 93 -0.54 8.30 -8.64
CA GLY A 93 -0.17 7.81 -7.32
C GLY A 93 0.58 8.80 -6.46
N VAL A 94 1.37 8.24 -5.54
CA VAL A 94 2.17 8.98 -4.57
C VAL A 94 3.64 8.61 -4.71
N HIS A 95 4.49 9.60 -4.56
CA HIS A 95 5.92 9.44 -4.39
C HIS A 95 6.33 10.01 -3.03
N LEU A 96 6.95 9.16 -2.21
CA LEU A 96 7.54 9.52 -0.92
C LEU A 96 9.06 9.52 -1.09
N THR A 97 9.73 10.58 -0.65
CA THR A 97 11.18 10.71 -0.72
C THR A 97 11.72 11.38 0.53
N GLY A 98 12.85 10.92 1.06
CA GLY A 98 13.51 11.58 2.16
C GLY A 98 14.47 10.70 2.93
N ASN A 99 14.81 11.11 4.14
CA ASN A 99 15.88 10.48 4.92
C ASN A 99 15.35 9.44 5.90
N VAL A 100 16.11 8.36 6.07
CA VAL A 100 15.92 7.38 7.15
C VAL A 100 17.23 7.23 7.92
N ASN A 101 17.13 7.33 9.24
CA ASN A 101 18.25 7.14 10.16
C ASN A 101 17.99 5.93 11.05
N LEU A 102 18.86 4.93 10.95
CA LEU A 102 18.83 3.70 11.72
C LEU A 102 19.86 3.79 12.84
N THR A 103 19.38 3.84 14.08
CA THR A 103 20.22 3.85 15.29
C THR A 103 20.05 2.56 16.09
N ASP A 104 20.87 2.39 17.12
CA ASP A 104 20.84 1.24 18.04
C ASP A 104 21.07 -0.11 17.32
N LEU A 105 21.92 -0.09 16.30
CA LEU A 105 22.30 -1.29 15.55
C LEU A 105 23.34 -2.10 16.33
N GLU A 106 22.92 -3.23 16.91
CA GLU A 106 23.82 -4.15 17.60
C GLU A 106 24.20 -5.31 16.68
N THR A 107 25.49 -5.51 16.42
CA THR A 107 25.97 -6.63 15.60
C THR A 107 25.78 -7.96 16.33
N ILE A 108 25.32 -9.00 15.63
CA ILE A 108 25.14 -10.34 16.21
C ILE A 108 26.49 -10.86 16.73
N GLY A 109 26.58 -11.11 18.04
CA GLY A 109 27.79 -11.64 18.68
C GLY A 109 28.95 -10.64 18.85
N GLY A 110 28.75 -9.36 18.53
CA GLY A 110 29.71 -8.28 18.75
C GLY A 110 29.36 -7.39 19.94
N GLY A 111 30.22 -6.40 20.22
CA GLY A 111 29.95 -5.36 21.20
C GLY A 111 30.08 -3.98 20.56
N GLY A 112 28.98 -3.23 20.50
CA GLY A 112 28.93 -1.87 19.95
C GLY A 112 27.56 -1.55 19.36
N THR A 113 27.21 -0.26 19.32
CA THR A 113 26.04 0.24 18.59
C THR A 113 26.50 0.98 17.34
N GLY A 114 25.93 0.60 16.19
CA GLY A 114 26.16 1.22 14.89
C GLY A 114 25.08 2.23 14.53
N ARG A 115 25.28 2.89 13.39
CA ARG A 115 24.29 3.76 12.74
C ARG A 115 24.37 3.59 11.23
N VAL A 116 23.22 3.54 10.57
CA VAL A 116 23.09 3.58 9.11
C VAL A 116 22.21 4.76 8.75
N GLU A 117 22.60 5.54 7.76
CA GLU A 117 21.80 6.64 7.21
C GLU A 117 21.69 6.45 5.72
N GLY A 118 20.51 6.76 5.18
CA GLY A 118 20.24 6.62 3.77
C GLY A 118 19.02 7.40 3.31
N GLU A 119 18.79 7.39 2.01
CA GLU A 119 17.64 7.98 1.37
C GLU A 119 16.64 6.89 0.99
N LEU A 120 15.36 7.11 1.29
CA LEU A 120 14.27 6.19 0.97
C LEU A 120 13.34 6.86 -0.05
N ASN A 121 13.18 6.19 -1.19
CA ASN A 121 12.32 6.60 -2.29
C ASN A 121 11.26 5.53 -2.51
N ILE A 122 9.98 5.86 -2.30
CA ILE A 122 8.85 4.96 -2.49
C ILE A 122 7.92 5.56 -3.53
N THR A 123 7.60 4.81 -4.57
CA THR A 123 6.59 5.19 -5.55
C THR A 123 5.49 4.15 -5.56
N HIS A 124 4.24 4.57 -5.31
CA HIS A 124 3.07 3.72 -5.47
C HIS A 124 2.13 4.31 -6.52
N LEU A 125 2.07 3.67 -7.69
CA LEU A 125 1.23 4.05 -8.82
C LEU A 125 0.04 3.12 -9.00
N ARG A 126 -1.08 3.65 -9.50
CA ARG A 126 -2.30 2.91 -9.79
C ARG A 126 -2.88 3.30 -11.13
N GLU A 127 -3.24 2.30 -11.91
CA GLU A 127 -4.02 2.47 -13.13
C GLU A 127 -5.51 2.28 -12.79
N TYR A 128 -6.31 3.31 -13.05
CA TYR A 128 -7.76 3.26 -12.89
C TYR A 128 -8.43 3.00 -14.25
N VAL A 129 -9.34 2.04 -14.31
CA VAL A 129 -10.18 1.78 -15.50
C VAL A 129 -11.52 2.49 -15.42
N GLN A 130 -12.01 2.70 -14.21
CA GLN A 130 -13.22 3.47 -13.88
C GLN A 130 -12.98 4.14 -12.52
N GLU A 131 -13.90 5.03 -12.11
CA GLU A 131 -13.86 5.61 -10.78
C GLU A 131 -13.80 4.51 -9.71
N ASP A 132 -12.85 4.62 -8.79
CA ASP A 132 -12.59 3.67 -7.71
C ASP A 132 -12.30 2.21 -8.17
N MET A 133 -12.01 1.97 -9.45
CA MET A 133 -11.69 0.63 -9.98
C MET A 133 -10.26 0.58 -10.53
N ILE A 134 -9.40 -0.17 -9.85
CA ILE A 134 -7.98 -0.30 -10.17
C ILE A 134 -7.73 -1.56 -10.99
N SER A 135 -7.10 -1.44 -12.15
CA SER A 135 -6.66 -2.59 -12.96
C SER A 135 -5.24 -3.02 -12.64
N LYS A 136 -4.34 -2.09 -12.31
CA LYS A 136 -2.93 -2.39 -12.01
C LYS A 136 -2.39 -1.47 -10.92
N GLU A 137 -1.49 -2.02 -10.10
CA GLU A 137 -0.74 -1.28 -9.08
C GLU A 137 0.75 -1.55 -9.27
N TRP A 138 1.58 -0.51 -9.10
CA TRP A 138 3.04 -0.63 -9.04
C TRP A 138 3.52 -0.06 -7.71
N LEU A 139 4.40 -0.78 -7.04
CA LEU A 139 5.12 -0.31 -5.87
C LEU A 139 6.61 -0.46 -6.15
N VAL A 140 7.33 0.66 -6.16
CA VAL A 140 8.78 0.72 -6.28
C VAL A 140 9.33 1.25 -4.97
N VAL A 141 10.30 0.56 -4.40
CA VAL A 141 11.01 0.97 -3.19
C VAL A 141 12.49 0.95 -3.49
N ASP A 142 13.14 2.08 -3.26
CA ASP A 142 14.56 2.29 -3.46
C ASP A 142 15.14 2.86 -2.16
N TRP A 143 16.00 2.06 -1.52
CA TRP A 143 16.69 2.38 -0.29
C TRP A 143 18.18 2.53 -0.62
N ASP A 144 18.69 3.76 -0.58
CA ASP A 144 20.11 4.05 -0.81
C ASP A 144 20.83 4.27 0.52
N ALA A 145 21.58 3.26 0.94
CA ALA A 145 22.37 3.25 2.16
C ALA A 145 23.72 2.55 1.97
N ALA A 146 24.39 2.86 0.86
CA ALA A 146 25.67 2.27 0.47
C ALA A 146 25.62 0.73 0.40
N GLU A 147 26.29 0.03 1.32
CA GLU A 147 26.36 -1.44 1.35
C GLU A 147 25.06 -2.12 1.80
N TYR A 148 24.12 -1.37 2.38
CA TYR A 148 22.80 -1.85 2.78
C TYR A 148 21.70 -1.46 1.81
N SER A 149 22.07 -0.93 0.63
CA SER A 149 21.09 -0.47 -0.35
C SER A 149 20.25 -1.63 -0.87
N SER A 150 18.98 -1.37 -1.13
CA SER A 150 18.06 -2.35 -1.69
C SER A 150 17.09 -1.67 -2.65
N HIS A 151 16.81 -2.34 -3.75
CA HIS A 151 15.82 -1.89 -4.71
C HIS A 151 14.88 -3.04 -5.06
N PHE A 152 13.57 -2.79 -4.96
CA PHE A 152 12.59 -3.75 -5.43
C PHE A 152 11.37 -3.09 -6.06
N GLU A 153 10.79 -3.81 -7.00
CA GLU A 153 9.55 -3.44 -7.68
C GLU A 153 8.52 -4.55 -7.51
N VAL A 154 7.27 -4.16 -7.31
CA VAL A 154 6.11 -5.05 -7.33
C VAL A 154 5.09 -4.50 -8.31
N ILE A 155 4.60 -5.34 -9.22
CA ILE A 155 3.44 -5.08 -10.06
C ILE A 155 2.32 -6.04 -9.69
N VAL A 156 1.11 -5.53 -9.50
CA VAL A 156 -0.10 -6.32 -9.28
C VAL A 156 -1.10 -6.02 -10.38
N VAL A 157 -1.62 -7.06 -11.02
CA VAL A 157 -2.67 -6.96 -12.04
C VAL A 157 -3.97 -7.54 -11.48
N HIS A 158 -5.00 -6.72 -11.48
CA HIS A 158 -6.33 -7.06 -10.96
C HIS A 158 -7.28 -7.41 -12.10
N ASP A 159 -7.61 -8.69 -12.20
CA ASP A 159 -8.68 -9.18 -13.08
C ASP A 159 -9.62 -10.13 -12.29
N PRO A 160 -10.85 -9.70 -11.94
CA PRO A 160 -11.45 -8.41 -12.28
C PRO A 160 -10.79 -7.22 -11.55
N PRO A 161 -10.96 -5.97 -12.04
CA PRO A 161 -10.42 -4.79 -11.40
C PRO A 161 -10.83 -4.66 -9.92
N LYS A 162 -9.90 -4.22 -9.08
CA LYS A 162 -10.09 -4.05 -7.64
C LYS A 162 -10.91 -2.80 -7.35
N TRP A 163 -12.03 -2.98 -6.65
CA TRP A 163 -12.84 -1.87 -6.16
C TRP A 163 -12.23 -1.27 -4.88
N MET A 164 -12.00 0.04 -4.90
CA MET A 164 -11.39 0.79 -3.80
C MET A 164 -12.10 2.15 -3.65
N PRO A 165 -13.27 2.17 -2.98
CA PRO A 165 -14.00 3.41 -2.75
C PRO A 165 -13.25 4.30 -1.75
N LYS A 166 -13.51 5.61 -1.83
CA LYS A 166 -13.05 6.58 -0.82
C LYS A 166 -13.45 6.12 0.59
N ASN A 167 -12.52 6.25 1.55
CA ASN A 167 -12.74 5.95 2.98
C ASN A 167 -13.09 4.49 3.33
N ARG A 168 -12.73 3.50 2.50
CA ARG A 168 -12.98 2.07 2.79
C ARG A 168 -12.47 1.62 4.17
N TYR A 169 -11.36 2.19 4.63
CA TYR A 169 -10.68 1.81 5.86
C TYR A 169 -11.42 2.20 7.14
N LYS A 170 -12.43 3.09 7.10
CA LYS A 170 -13.23 3.43 8.29
C LYS A 170 -13.89 2.21 8.94
N ALA A 171 -14.16 1.16 8.16
CA ALA A 171 -14.70 -0.08 8.69
C ALA A 171 -13.69 -0.85 9.56
N SER A 172 -12.39 -0.62 9.39
CA SER A 172 -11.31 -1.28 10.14
C SER A 172 -11.08 -0.66 11.52
N PHE A 173 -11.67 0.50 11.81
CA PHE A 173 -11.46 1.23 13.06
C PHE A 173 -12.75 1.40 13.89
N ILE A 174 -12.57 1.63 15.19
CA ILE A 174 -13.62 2.02 16.16
C ILE A 174 -13.17 3.28 16.89
N SER A 175 -14.11 4.21 17.09
CA SER A 175 -13.82 5.41 17.88
C SER A 175 -13.89 5.10 19.38
N ILE A 176 -12.81 5.38 20.12
CA ILE A 176 -12.68 5.25 21.57
C ILE A 176 -12.08 6.54 22.11
N ASP A 177 -12.77 7.22 23.03
CA ASP A 177 -12.28 8.42 23.73
C ASP A 177 -11.73 9.55 22.82
N GLY A 178 -12.25 9.66 21.60
CA GLY A 178 -11.85 10.67 20.61
C GLY A 178 -10.76 10.21 19.63
N ASN A 179 -10.18 9.03 19.82
CA ASN A 179 -9.22 8.40 18.91
C ASN A 179 -9.87 7.26 18.14
N GLU A 180 -9.29 6.87 17.00
CA GLU A 180 -9.69 5.66 16.28
C GLU A 180 -8.73 4.50 16.59
N GLU A 181 -9.25 3.36 17.03
CA GLU A 181 -8.46 2.15 17.29
C GLU A 181 -8.81 1.02 16.32
N SER A 182 -7.82 0.19 15.95
CA SER A 182 -8.05 -0.92 15.03
C SER A 182 -8.99 -1.97 15.63
N ARG A 183 -9.96 -2.44 14.85
CA ARG A 183 -10.91 -3.52 15.23
C ARG A 183 -10.26 -4.90 15.23
N SER A 184 -9.30 -5.10 14.34
CA SER A 184 -8.69 -6.39 14.04
C SER A 184 -7.30 -6.19 13.45
N GLY A 185 -6.40 -7.15 13.72
CA GLY A 185 -5.01 -7.08 13.30
C GLY A 185 -4.10 -6.56 14.42
N PRO A 186 -2.89 -6.05 14.10
CA PRO A 186 -2.07 -5.42 15.11
C PRO A 186 -2.82 -4.24 15.73
N TRP A 187 -2.54 -3.94 17.00
CA TRP A 187 -3.12 -2.78 17.65
C TRP A 187 -2.56 -1.51 17.01
N LEU A 188 -3.46 -0.65 16.53
CA LEU A 188 -3.18 0.69 16.00
C LEU A 188 -4.14 1.68 16.66
N SER A 189 -3.65 2.89 16.91
CA SER A 189 -4.43 4.05 17.36
C SER A 189 -4.10 5.25 16.48
N VAL A 190 -5.14 5.92 15.99
CA VAL A 190 -5.07 7.12 15.17
C VAL A 190 -5.63 8.28 16.00
N GLU A 191 -4.82 9.32 16.15
CA GLU A 191 -5.13 10.55 16.86
C GLU A 191 -5.11 11.70 15.86
N GLU A 192 -6.24 12.41 15.71
CA GLU A 192 -6.27 13.65 14.94
C GLU A 192 -5.60 14.77 15.75
N LEU A 193 -4.56 15.37 15.18
CA LEU A 193 -3.84 16.49 15.79
C LEU A 193 -4.35 17.82 15.25
N LEU A 194 -4.13 18.89 16.04
CA LEU A 194 -4.39 20.24 15.57
C LEU A 194 -3.44 20.61 14.41
N GLY A 195 -3.99 21.22 13.37
CA GLY A 195 -3.21 21.75 12.23
C GLY A 195 -3.04 20.75 11.09
N ASP A 196 -4.12 20.09 10.68
CA ASP A 196 -4.17 19.16 9.54
C ASP A 196 -3.08 18.10 9.63
N ALA A 197 -3.05 17.36 10.74
CA ALA A 197 -2.09 16.29 10.98
C ALA A 197 -2.75 15.10 11.68
N LEU A 198 -2.29 13.90 11.37
CA LEU A 198 -2.71 12.64 11.98
C LEU A 198 -1.50 11.96 12.60
N ASN A 199 -1.62 11.52 13.84
CA ASN A 199 -0.61 10.69 14.48
C ASN A 199 -1.12 9.26 14.60
N VAL A 200 -0.32 8.31 14.12
CA VAL A 200 -0.64 6.88 14.13
C VAL A 200 0.40 6.16 14.97
N ARG A 201 -0.06 5.44 16.01
CA ARG A 201 0.79 4.63 16.88
C ARG A 201 0.33 3.21 16.90
N GLY A 202 1.25 2.27 17.09
CA GLY A 202 0.87 0.87 17.06
C GLY A 202 2.01 -0.12 17.08
N CYS A 203 1.64 -1.36 16.77
CA CYS A 203 2.53 -2.51 16.73
C CYS A 203 2.90 -2.89 15.30
N LEU A 204 4.11 -3.43 15.13
CA LEU A 204 4.44 -4.19 13.93
C LEU A 204 3.57 -5.45 13.85
N PRO A 205 3.25 -5.92 12.64
CA PRO A 205 2.70 -7.26 12.45
C PRO A 205 3.59 -8.31 13.13
N ASP A 206 2.98 -9.33 13.73
CA ASP A 206 3.66 -10.44 14.40
C ASP A 206 4.60 -10.05 15.56
N SER A 207 4.50 -8.81 16.07
CA SER A 207 5.18 -8.46 17.32
C SER A 207 4.51 -9.09 18.53
N PHE A 208 5.27 -9.94 19.24
CA PHE A 208 4.82 -10.59 20.46
C PHE A 208 4.79 -9.66 21.68
N ASN A 209 5.59 -8.58 21.66
CA ASN A 209 5.84 -7.76 22.85
C ASN A 209 5.11 -6.42 22.85
N CYS A 210 4.47 -6.08 21.73
CA CYS A 210 3.68 -4.87 21.60
C CYS A 210 2.22 -5.12 21.95
N ASN A 211 1.66 -4.27 22.82
CA ASN A 211 0.28 -4.39 23.29
C ASN A 211 -0.49 -3.07 23.22
N GLY A 212 0.12 -2.03 22.65
CA GLY A 212 -0.47 -0.72 22.46
C GLY A 212 -0.57 0.17 23.69
N THR A 213 -0.90 -0.43 24.84
CA THR A 213 -1.10 0.30 26.10
C THR A 213 0.23 0.65 26.79
N ASN A 214 1.17 -0.29 26.83
CA ASN A 214 2.45 -0.13 27.55
C ASN A 214 3.66 -0.06 26.61
N ARG A 215 3.52 -0.61 25.40
CA ARG A 215 4.58 -0.65 24.39
C ARG A 215 3.96 -0.43 23.02
N GLN A 216 4.59 0.48 22.29
CA GLN A 216 4.30 0.85 20.91
C GLN A 216 5.64 0.77 20.17
N GLU A 217 5.60 0.30 18.94
CA GLU A 217 6.79 0.10 18.12
C GLU A 217 6.86 1.11 16.98
N ILE A 218 5.70 1.56 16.53
CA ILE A 218 5.60 2.53 15.45
C ILE A 218 4.88 3.76 15.99
N ASN A 219 5.43 4.93 15.70
CA ASN A 219 4.82 6.23 15.97
C ASN A 219 5.14 7.17 14.81
N LEU A 220 4.17 7.35 13.93
CA LEU A 220 4.30 8.13 12.70
C LEU A 220 3.27 9.25 12.67
N THR A 221 3.63 10.38 12.09
CA THR A 221 2.78 11.55 11.92
C THR A 221 2.69 11.90 10.44
N SER A 222 1.49 11.87 9.90
CA SER A 222 1.19 12.41 8.57
C SER A 222 0.71 13.84 8.71
N THR A 223 1.26 14.75 7.92
CA THR A 223 0.80 16.13 7.81
C THR A 223 0.23 16.39 6.43
N PHE A 224 -0.80 17.23 6.38
CA PHE A 224 -1.57 17.48 5.16
C PHE A 224 -1.37 18.91 4.69
N SER A 225 -1.38 19.09 3.38
CA SER A 225 -1.35 20.40 2.75
C SER A 225 -2.31 20.46 1.58
N LYS A 226 -2.59 21.66 1.08
CA LYS A 226 -3.41 21.84 -0.12
C LYS A 226 -2.81 21.06 -1.28
N VAL A 227 -3.68 20.41 -2.06
CA VAL A 227 -3.28 19.66 -3.26
C VAL A 227 -2.37 20.49 -4.17
N LYS A 228 -1.19 19.93 -4.44
CA LYS A 228 -0.20 20.45 -5.38
C LYS A 228 -0.38 19.78 -6.75
N PRO A 229 0.05 20.42 -7.85
CA PRO A 229 0.06 19.78 -9.16
C PRO A 229 0.90 18.50 -9.15
N ALA A 230 0.37 17.44 -9.77
CA ALA A 230 1.07 16.17 -9.86
C ALA A 230 2.33 16.27 -10.71
N ILE A 231 3.39 15.58 -10.28
CA ILE A 231 4.69 15.54 -10.96
C ILE A 231 4.73 14.36 -11.93
N GLU A 232 5.19 14.58 -13.16
CA GLU A 232 5.41 13.50 -14.12
C GLU A 232 6.70 12.73 -13.78
N ILE A 233 6.63 11.41 -13.76
CA ILE A 233 7.78 10.52 -13.48
C ILE A 233 7.96 9.46 -14.57
N ASN A 234 9.18 8.91 -14.67
CA ASN A 234 9.58 7.89 -15.64
C ASN A 234 9.58 6.48 -15.00
N ILE A 235 8.42 6.04 -14.52
CA ILE A 235 8.18 4.73 -13.89
C ILE A 235 6.86 4.20 -14.51
N PRO A 236 6.69 2.92 -14.91
CA PRO A 236 7.35 1.72 -14.40
C PRO A 236 8.28 1.00 -15.40
N ILE A 237 9.09 0.07 -14.88
CA ILE A 237 9.94 -0.80 -15.69
C ILE A 237 9.05 -1.69 -16.57
N GLU A 238 9.47 -1.90 -17.81
CA GLU A 238 8.72 -2.74 -18.75
C GLU A 238 8.89 -4.22 -18.37
N TRP A 239 7.80 -4.81 -17.87
CA TRP A 239 7.69 -6.26 -17.69
C TRP A 239 7.49 -6.92 -19.04
N GLN A 240 8.35 -7.88 -19.36
CA GLN A 240 8.31 -8.61 -20.63
C GLN A 240 8.29 -10.12 -20.40
N LEU A 241 7.84 -10.83 -21.44
CA LEU A 241 7.82 -12.29 -21.43
C LEU A 241 9.17 -12.83 -21.92
N LEU A 242 9.94 -13.44 -21.03
CA LEU A 242 11.13 -14.21 -21.37
C LEU A 242 10.68 -15.55 -21.95
N THR A 243 10.93 -15.77 -23.24
CA THR A 243 10.51 -16.98 -23.96
C THR A 243 11.65 -17.98 -24.12
N GLY A 244 11.34 -19.27 -24.05
CA GLY A 244 12.31 -20.36 -24.25
C GLY A 244 13.25 -20.57 -23.06
N LEU A 245 12.90 -20.03 -21.90
CA LEU A 245 13.69 -20.21 -20.68
C LEU A 245 13.39 -21.60 -20.09
N SER A 246 14.41 -22.46 -20.03
CA SER A 246 14.26 -23.79 -19.44
C SER A 246 14.56 -23.78 -17.94
N SER A 247 13.82 -24.57 -17.16
CA SER A 247 14.13 -24.80 -15.74
C SER A 247 15.56 -25.30 -15.57
N THR A 248 16.31 -24.63 -14.71
CA THR A 248 17.68 -25.02 -14.34
C THR A 248 17.67 -26.08 -13.24
N ASN A 249 18.82 -26.72 -13.01
CA ASN A 249 18.98 -27.68 -11.89
C ASN A 249 18.95 -27.00 -10.51
N GLY A 250 19.32 -25.71 -10.43
CA GLY A 250 19.30 -24.94 -9.19
C GLY A 250 17.91 -24.40 -8.88
N THR A 251 17.62 -24.20 -7.59
CA THR A 251 16.43 -23.46 -7.15
C THR A 251 16.82 -21.99 -6.95
N PRO A 252 16.08 -21.03 -7.56
CA PRO A 252 16.23 -19.61 -7.28
C PRO A 252 16.10 -19.26 -5.79
N VAL A 253 16.91 -18.31 -5.33
CA VAL A 253 16.98 -17.93 -3.90
C VAL A 253 16.63 -16.48 -3.63
N MET A 254 16.79 -15.57 -4.60
CA MET A 254 16.61 -14.13 -4.37
C MET A 254 15.16 -13.81 -3.97
N SER A 255 14.19 -14.44 -4.62
CA SER A 255 12.75 -14.31 -4.32
C SER A 255 12.19 -15.39 -3.38
N SER A 256 13.04 -16.15 -2.69
CA SER A 256 12.61 -17.36 -1.98
C SER A 256 11.63 -17.13 -0.82
N GLY A 257 11.72 -15.97 -0.15
CA GLY A 257 10.78 -15.58 0.90
C GLY A 257 9.35 -15.43 0.38
N LEU A 258 9.19 -14.95 -0.85
CA LEU A 258 7.90 -14.71 -1.50
C LEU A 258 7.21 -16.02 -1.88
N ARG A 259 7.99 -17.01 -2.32
CA ARG A 259 7.50 -18.38 -2.53
C ARG A 259 6.87 -18.96 -1.28
N GLY A 260 7.40 -18.63 -0.10
CA GLY A 260 6.84 -19.06 1.19
C GLY A 260 5.46 -18.47 1.51
N LEU A 261 5.09 -17.35 0.88
CA LEU A 261 3.76 -16.76 1.01
C LEU A 261 2.72 -17.44 0.11
N LEU A 262 3.17 -18.22 -0.87
CA LEU A 262 2.32 -18.92 -1.83
C LEU A 262 2.24 -20.40 -1.49
N ASN A 263 1.05 -20.99 -1.64
CA ASN A 263 0.88 -22.44 -1.56
C ASN A 263 1.36 -23.11 -2.86
N VAL A 264 2.67 -23.17 -3.05
CA VAL A 264 3.30 -23.81 -4.22
C VAL A 264 3.30 -25.33 -4.10
N GLY A 265 2.87 -25.99 -5.17
CA GLY A 265 2.82 -27.44 -5.33
C GLY A 265 4.04 -27.99 -6.05
N GLU A 266 3.79 -28.88 -7.01
CA GLU A 266 4.86 -29.54 -7.75
C GLU A 266 5.58 -28.60 -8.71
N VAL A 267 6.87 -28.88 -8.93
CA VAL A 267 7.68 -28.20 -9.95
C VAL A 267 7.06 -28.47 -11.32
N THR A 268 6.86 -27.40 -12.10
CA THR A 268 6.34 -27.47 -13.46
C THR A 268 7.35 -26.91 -14.46
N ILE A 269 7.15 -27.25 -15.73
CA ILE A 269 7.88 -26.65 -16.82
C ILE A 269 7.06 -25.46 -17.32
N GLN A 270 7.70 -24.31 -17.39
CA GLN A 270 7.13 -23.09 -17.95
C GLN A 270 8.23 -22.42 -18.78
N GLU A 271 7.98 -22.24 -20.06
CA GLU A 271 8.97 -21.66 -21.00
C GLU A 271 8.82 -20.14 -21.17
N ASN A 272 7.74 -19.59 -20.62
CA ASN A 272 7.34 -18.19 -20.72
C ASN A 272 7.21 -17.59 -19.32
N ILE A 273 8.18 -16.77 -18.93
CA ILE A 273 8.27 -16.19 -17.59
C ILE A 273 8.26 -14.67 -17.69
N TRP A 274 7.41 -14.02 -16.91
CA TRP A 274 7.38 -12.57 -16.83
C TRP A 274 8.50 -12.07 -15.93
N CYS A 275 9.34 -11.18 -16.46
CA CYS A 275 10.40 -10.50 -15.74
C CYS A 275 10.68 -9.12 -16.37
N PRO A 276 11.24 -8.17 -15.61
CA PRO A 276 11.84 -6.98 -16.19
C PRO A 276 12.92 -7.30 -17.21
N VAL A 277 13.20 -6.36 -18.10
CA VAL A 277 14.36 -6.43 -18.99
C VAL A 277 15.64 -6.43 -18.15
N SER A 278 16.48 -7.45 -18.33
CA SER A 278 17.82 -7.54 -17.74
C SER A 278 18.83 -7.93 -18.82
N ASP A 279 20.01 -7.33 -18.77
CA ASP A 279 21.15 -7.67 -19.63
C ASP A 279 22.00 -8.81 -19.03
N GLU A 280 21.70 -9.24 -17.80
CA GLU A 280 22.42 -10.32 -17.12
C GLU A 280 22.02 -11.70 -17.64
N GLU A 281 22.97 -12.65 -17.57
CA GLU A 281 22.68 -14.05 -17.89
C GLU A 281 21.88 -14.70 -16.77
N VAL A 282 20.88 -15.50 -17.14
CA VAL A 282 20.10 -16.29 -16.18
C VAL A 282 20.98 -17.35 -15.53
N THR A 283 21.12 -17.30 -14.22
CA THR A 283 21.91 -18.27 -13.45
C THR A 283 21.04 -19.43 -12.95
N LYS A 284 19.80 -19.15 -12.55
CA LYS A 284 18.82 -20.15 -12.13
C LYS A 284 17.43 -19.75 -12.58
N SER A 285 16.62 -20.74 -12.92
CA SER A 285 15.19 -20.56 -13.14
C SER A 285 14.42 -21.81 -12.75
N LYS A 286 13.23 -21.62 -12.17
CA LYS A 286 12.35 -22.71 -11.79
C LYS A 286 10.91 -22.22 -11.63
N SER A 287 9.96 -23.13 -11.88
CA SER A 287 8.53 -22.83 -11.81
C SER A 287 7.77 -23.88 -11.02
N TRP A 288 6.67 -23.49 -10.39
CA TRP A 288 5.81 -24.32 -9.57
C TRP A 288 4.34 -24.03 -9.86
N GLN A 289 3.50 -25.06 -9.79
CA GLN A 289 2.05 -24.87 -9.81
C GLN A 289 1.61 -24.21 -8.51
N VAL A 290 0.78 -23.19 -8.60
CA VAL A 290 0.08 -22.60 -7.45
C VAL A 290 -1.36 -23.12 -7.49
N THR A 291 -1.77 -23.78 -6.41
CA THR A 291 -3.14 -24.28 -6.27
C THR A 291 -3.77 -23.65 -5.04
N GLU A 292 -4.64 -22.67 -5.23
CA GLU A 292 -5.40 -22.04 -4.14
C GLU A 292 -6.86 -21.78 -4.54
N ARG A 293 -7.76 -22.60 -3.98
CA ARG A 293 -9.17 -22.25 -3.88
C ARG A 293 -9.41 -21.41 -2.62
N GLY A 294 -9.36 -20.09 -2.76
CA GLY A 294 -9.68 -19.14 -1.68
C GLY A 294 -8.48 -18.73 -0.82
N GLY A 295 -7.37 -18.37 -1.46
CA GLY A 295 -6.08 -18.07 -0.87
C GLY A 295 -6.05 -16.96 0.19
N VAL A 296 -4.96 -16.92 0.95
CA VAL A 296 -4.69 -15.85 1.92
C VAL A 296 -4.44 -14.55 1.16
N THR A 297 -5.17 -13.49 1.51
CA THR A 297 -4.91 -12.17 0.92
C THR A 297 -3.61 -11.60 1.50
N ILE A 298 -2.66 -11.32 0.63
CA ILE A 298 -1.39 -10.67 0.93
C ILE A 298 -1.64 -9.16 0.87
N ALA A 299 -1.65 -8.51 2.04
CA ALA A 299 -1.88 -7.08 2.17
C ALA A 299 -0.85 -6.48 3.15
N PRO A 300 0.41 -6.34 2.71
CA PRO A 300 1.50 -5.94 3.60
C PRO A 300 1.23 -4.55 4.16
N MET A 301 1.21 -4.43 5.49
CA MET A 301 1.04 -3.17 6.21
C MET A 301 -0.20 -2.35 5.80
N SER A 302 -1.25 -2.98 5.23
CA SER A 302 -2.35 -2.22 4.61
C SER A 302 -3.09 -1.33 5.61
N ILE A 303 -3.34 -1.81 6.83
CA ILE A 303 -4.01 -1.03 7.88
C ILE A 303 -3.17 0.16 8.36
N TRP A 304 -1.84 0.05 8.30
CA TRP A 304 -0.91 1.13 8.62
C TRP A 304 -0.90 2.20 7.54
N LEU A 305 -0.77 1.77 6.27
CA LEU A 305 -0.82 2.68 5.13
C LEU A 305 -2.16 3.42 5.08
N ASP A 306 -3.27 2.70 5.26
CA ASP A 306 -4.60 3.30 5.32
C ASP A 306 -4.74 4.33 6.44
N ALA A 307 -4.24 4.03 7.66
CA ALA A 307 -4.25 4.95 8.80
C ALA A 307 -3.42 6.23 8.54
N LEU A 308 -2.35 6.10 7.76
CA LEU A 308 -1.47 7.21 7.37
C LEU A 308 -1.97 7.96 6.13
N VAL A 309 -3.14 7.58 5.58
CA VAL A 309 -3.71 8.12 4.34
C VAL A 309 -2.78 7.89 3.14
N LEU A 310 -2.09 6.75 3.15
CA LEU A 310 -1.24 6.25 2.08
C LEU A 310 -1.94 5.13 1.29
N PRO A 311 -1.72 5.06 -0.03
CA PRO A 311 -2.12 3.94 -0.88
C PRO A 311 -1.66 2.57 -0.35
N SER A 312 -2.61 1.67 -0.08
CA SER A 312 -2.36 0.26 0.30
C SER A 312 -2.70 -0.76 -0.81
N SER A 313 -1.79 -1.71 -1.03
CA SER A 313 -1.99 -2.81 -1.99
C SER A 313 -2.44 -4.09 -1.31
N SER A 314 -3.20 -4.89 -2.04
CA SER A 314 -3.66 -6.20 -1.57
C SER A 314 -3.76 -7.13 -2.77
N PHE A 315 -3.24 -8.34 -2.64
CA PHE A 315 -3.28 -9.35 -3.68
C PHE A 315 -3.80 -10.66 -3.08
N THR A 316 -4.74 -11.30 -3.78
CA THR A 316 -5.19 -12.64 -3.42
C THR A 316 -4.70 -13.58 -4.51
N PRO A 317 -3.73 -14.45 -4.23
CA PRO A 317 -3.26 -15.41 -5.21
C PRO A 317 -4.42 -16.26 -5.73
N SER A 318 -4.41 -16.51 -7.04
CA SER A 318 -5.30 -17.45 -7.72
C SER A 318 -4.50 -18.62 -8.26
N ASP A 319 -5.21 -19.63 -8.76
CA ASP A 319 -4.59 -20.74 -9.49
C ASP A 319 -3.73 -20.20 -10.66
N GLY A 320 -2.56 -20.80 -10.87
CA GLY A 320 -1.58 -20.33 -11.85
C GLY A 320 -0.21 -20.96 -11.71
N VAL A 321 0.79 -20.37 -12.36
CA VAL A 321 2.19 -20.79 -12.31
C VAL A 321 3.05 -19.71 -11.69
N TRP A 322 3.67 -20.03 -10.56
CA TRP A 322 4.72 -19.19 -9.96
C TRP A 322 6.07 -19.54 -10.56
N SER A 323 6.76 -18.54 -11.09
CA SER A 323 8.05 -18.70 -11.75
C SER A 323 9.07 -17.78 -11.09
N GLU A 324 10.30 -18.25 -10.92
CA GLU A 324 11.41 -17.47 -10.38
C GLU A 324 12.62 -17.58 -11.31
N VAL A 325 13.37 -16.48 -11.40
CA VAL A 325 14.60 -16.35 -12.18
C VAL A 325 15.61 -15.57 -11.33
N ASP A 326 16.77 -16.18 -11.08
CA ASP A 326 17.94 -15.50 -10.52
C ASP A 326 18.88 -15.13 -11.69
N PHE A 327 19.39 -13.91 -11.67
CA PHE A 327 20.56 -13.46 -12.43
C PHE A 327 21.81 -13.51 -11.52
N GLU A 328 22.86 -12.76 -11.83
CA GLU A 328 24.07 -12.72 -10.98
C GLU A 328 23.81 -11.88 -9.73
N ASN A 329 23.23 -10.69 -9.91
CA ASN A 329 22.97 -9.73 -8.82
C ASN A 329 21.48 -9.43 -8.63
N THR A 330 20.67 -9.66 -9.67
CA THR A 330 19.25 -9.34 -9.68
C THR A 330 18.38 -10.58 -9.75
N GLY A 331 17.10 -10.45 -9.42
CA GLY A 331 16.16 -11.56 -9.46
C GLY A 331 14.75 -11.09 -9.78
N CYS A 332 13.95 -11.97 -10.35
CA CYS A 332 12.54 -11.70 -10.61
C CYS A 332 11.70 -12.93 -10.37
N ALA A 333 10.46 -12.68 -9.97
CA ALA A 333 9.45 -13.71 -9.82
C ALA A 333 8.11 -13.22 -10.33
N SER A 334 7.32 -14.13 -10.89
CA SER A 334 6.00 -13.81 -11.38
C SER A 334 5.00 -14.95 -11.18
N LEU A 335 3.76 -14.56 -10.89
CA LEU A 335 2.59 -15.42 -10.96
C LEU A 335 1.85 -15.12 -12.26
N ALA A 336 1.69 -16.14 -13.10
CA ALA A 336 0.87 -16.06 -14.31
C ALA A 336 -0.38 -16.95 -14.19
N ASN A 337 -1.49 -16.52 -14.77
CA ASN A 337 -2.72 -17.31 -14.85
C ASN A 337 -2.58 -18.48 -15.86
N GLU A 338 -3.63 -19.28 -16.02
CA GLU A 338 -3.65 -20.41 -16.98
C GLU A 338 -3.45 -19.99 -18.45
N ASN A 339 -3.77 -18.74 -18.80
CA ASN A 339 -3.58 -18.19 -20.14
C ASN A 339 -2.16 -17.65 -20.37
N GLY A 340 -1.34 -17.56 -19.31
CA GLY A 340 -0.01 -16.97 -19.34
C GLY A 340 0.02 -15.46 -19.08
N ASP A 341 -1.10 -14.84 -18.68
CA ASP A 341 -1.14 -13.42 -18.34
C ASP A 341 -0.57 -13.19 -16.93
N LEU A 342 0.17 -12.09 -16.76
CA LEU A 342 0.75 -11.68 -15.49
C LEU A 342 -0.34 -11.28 -14.48
N LEU A 343 -0.24 -11.81 -13.25
CA LEU A 343 -1.09 -11.44 -12.11
C LEU A 343 -0.31 -10.70 -11.03
N LEU A 344 0.92 -11.15 -10.76
CA LEU A 344 1.84 -10.56 -9.79
C LEU A 344 3.25 -10.67 -10.36
N GLY A 345 4.01 -9.59 -10.33
CA GLY A 345 5.43 -9.57 -10.65
C GLY A 345 6.20 -8.91 -9.51
N ILE A 346 7.34 -9.49 -9.14
CA ILE A 346 8.26 -8.93 -8.15
C ILE A 346 9.68 -8.97 -8.73
N ALA A 347 10.40 -7.86 -8.64
CA ALA A 347 11.78 -7.75 -9.09
C ALA A 347 12.65 -7.20 -7.96
N ILE A 348 13.85 -7.77 -7.82
CA ILE A 348 14.92 -7.36 -6.91
C ILE A 348 16.06 -6.91 -7.81
N LEU A 349 16.44 -5.63 -7.74
CA LEU A 349 17.35 -4.98 -8.69
C LEU A 349 18.65 -4.51 -8.05
#